data_AF-A0A359LNF0-F1
#
_entry.id   AF-A0A359LNF0-F1
#
_cell.length_a   1.000
_cell.length_b   1.000
_cell.length_c   1.000
_cell.angle_alpha   90.00
_cell.angle_beta   90.00
_cell.angle_gamma   90.00
#
_symmetry.space_group_name_H-M   'P 1'
#
loop_
_entity.id
_entity.type
_entity.pdbx_description
1 polymer ?
#
loop_
_entity_poly.entity_id
_entity_poly.type
_entity_poly.pdbx_seq_one_letter_code
_entity_poly.pdbx_strand_id
1 'polypeptide(L)'
;REAPAVNGVWKLHVDRPGRYRVDLRRWPEEAGVAIGAALPPQHGDREQTAGRAVRVLRARLKIGGVVSETEVSESNRAARFEVSLPAGPADLQTWLWDDSGAERGAYYATVHRL
;
A
#
# COMPACT_ATOMS: atom_id res chain seq x y z
N ARG A 1 -6.57 -14.78 11.96
CA ARG A 1 -5.55 -15.40 11.09
C ARG A 1 -4.54 -14.31 10.76
N GLU A 2 -3.29 -14.48 11.14
CA GLU A 2 -2.22 -13.56 10.73
C GLU A 2 -2.11 -13.64 9.22
N ALA A 3 -2.21 -12.51 8.51
CA ALA A 3 -2.00 -12.49 7.08
C ALA A 3 -0.56 -12.96 6.85
N PRO A 4 -0.34 -14.03 6.06
CA PRO A 4 1.01 -14.49 5.82
C PRO A 4 1.81 -13.34 5.19
N ALA A 5 3.08 -13.19 5.57
CA ALA A 5 3.99 -12.17 5.04
C ALA A 5 4.36 -12.48 3.58
N VAL A 6 3.36 -12.60 2.72
CA VAL A 6 3.50 -12.84 1.29
C VAL A 6 3.30 -11.50 0.63
N ASN A 7 4.41 -10.95 0.12
CA ASN A 7 4.40 -9.73 -0.65
C ASN A 7 4.43 -10.08 -2.14
N GLY A 8 3.34 -9.80 -2.83
CA GLY A 8 3.22 -10.05 -4.27
C GLY A 8 3.79 -8.91 -5.11
N VAL A 9 4.08 -9.20 -6.38
CA VAL A 9 4.41 -8.19 -7.38
C VAL A 9 3.19 -7.98 -8.27
N TRP A 10 2.77 -6.74 -8.48
CA TRP A 10 1.77 -6.40 -9.47
C TRP A 10 2.45 -6.05 -10.80
N LYS A 11 2.00 -6.68 -11.89
CA LYS A 11 2.45 -6.36 -13.24
C LYS A 11 1.62 -5.19 -13.77
N LEU A 12 2.29 -4.11 -14.15
CA LEU A 12 1.68 -2.89 -14.68
C LEU A 12 2.16 -2.63 -16.10
N HIS A 13 1.35 -1.91 -16.87
CA HIS A 13 1.77 -1.29 -18.12
C HIS A 13 1.47 0.20 -18.07
N VAL A 14 2.50 1.03 -18.13
CA VAL A 14 2.38 2.49 -18.13
C VAL A 14 2.13 2.94 -19.57
N ASP A 15 0.90 3.34 -19.88
CA ASP A 15 0.52 3.77 -21.23
C ASP A 15 1.22 5.08 -21.65
N ARG A 16 1.41 6.01 -20.72
CA ARG A 16 1.98 7.35 -20.99
C ARG A 16 3.09 7.66 -20.01
N PRO A 17 4.24 8.20 -20.46
CA PRO A 17 5.23 8.68 -19.51
C PRO A 17 4.69 9.90 -18.75
N GLY A 18 5.13 10.08 -17.51
CA GLY A 18 4.74 11.23 -16.72
C GLY A 18 4.90 11.04 -15.22
N ARG A 19 4.36 11.99 -14.47
CA ARG A 19 4.36 11.98 -13.01
C ARG A 19 3.07 11.35 -12.50
N TYR A 20 3.21 10.48 -11.51
CA TYR A 20 2.13 9.72 -10.92
C TYR A 20 2.17 9.85 -9.42
N ARG A 21 1.00 9.98 -8.81
CA ARG A 21 0.80 9.82 -7.39
C ARG A 21 0.34 8.40 -7.11
N VAL A 22 1.03 7.71 -6.21
CA VAL A 22 0.67 6.37 -5.76
C VAL A 22 0.34 6.44 -4.28
N ASP A 23 -0.89 6.09 -3.93
CA ASP A 23 -1.37 6.04 -2.54
C ASP A 23 -1.46 4.56 -2.12
N LEU A 24 -0.56 4.12 -1.23
CA LEU A 24 -0.55 2.76 -0.68
C LEU A 24 -1.37 2.70 0.61
N ARG A 25 -2.25 1.71 0.73
CA ARG A 25 -3.15 1.54 1.87
C ARG A 25 -3.25 0.10 2.31
N ARG A 26 -3.57 -0.05 3.59
CA ARG A 26 -3.99 -1.33 4.17
C ARG A 26 -5.49 -1.58 3.99
N TRP A 27 -6.26 -0.50 3.98
CA TRP A 27 -7.71 -0.53 3.95
C TRP A 27 -8.24 0.08 2.65
N PRO A 28 -9.42 -0.38 2.18
CA PRO A 28 -10.06 0.23 1.02
C PRO A 28 -10.33 1.71 1.29
N GLU A 29 -10.38 2.52 0.24
CA GLU A 29 -10.54 3.97 0.36
C GLU A 29 -11.83 4.36 1.09
N GLU A 30 -12.88 3.61 0.81
CA GLU A 30 -14.25 3.79 1.28
C GLU A 30 -14.35 3.62 2.79
N ALA A 31 -13.45 2.83 3.39
CA ALA A 31 -13.43 2.65 4.84
C ALA A 31 -12.98 3.92 5.58
N GLY A 32 -12.23 4.82 4.93
CA GLY A 32 -11.81 6.10 5.52
C GLY A 32 -10.94 5.99 6.79
N VAL A 33 -10.48 4.79 7.13
CA VAL A 33 -9.71 4.49 8.34
C VAL A 33 -8.21 4.69 8.11
N ALA A 34 -7.47 4.91 9.19
CA ALA A 34 -6.04 5.07 9.14
C ALA A 34 -5.33 3.74 8.85
N ILE A 35 -4.15 3.80 8.24
CA ILE A 35 -3.36 2.63 7.82
C ILE A 35 -3.03 1.69 9.00
N GLY A 36 -2.88 2.26 10.21
CA GLY A 36 -2.61 1.50 11.42
C GLY A 36 -3.84 1.05 12.20
N ALA A 37 -5.03 1.54 11.84
CA ALA A 37 -6.26 1.25 12.57
C ALA A 37 -6.68 -0.22 12.42
N ALA A 38 -7.28 -0.75 13.48
CA ALA A 38 -8.09 -1.95 13.40
C ALA A 38 -9.41 -1.64 12.68
N LEU A 39 -9.89 -2.58 11.88
CA LEU A 39 -11.26 -2.54 11.36
C LEU A 39 -12.07 -3.64 12.05
N PRO A 40 -13.21 -3.32 12.69
CA PRO A 40 -14.13 -4.33 13.17
C PRO A 40 -14.61 -5.19 11.98
N PRO A 41 -14.99 -6.45 12.23
CA PRO A 41 -15.54 -7.30 11.19
C PRO A 41 -16.79 -6.63 10.59
N GLN A 42 -16.77 -6.38 9.28
CA GLN A 42 -17.92 -5.81 8.59
C GLN A 42 -18.91 -6.93 8.25
N HIS A 43 -20.18 -6.73 8.55
CA HIS A 43 -21.23 -7.70 8.20
C HIS A 43 -21.37 -7.77 6.67
N GLY A 44 -21.11 -8.93 6.07
CA GLY A 44 -21.28 -9.17 4.62
C GLY A 44 -20.00 -9.62 3.90
N ASP A 45 -18.83 -9.45 4.50
CA ASP A 45 -17.59 -9.99 3.93
C ASP A 45 -17.44 -11.47 4.25
N ARG A 46 -16.93 -12.25 3.28
CA ARG A 46 -16.60 -13.68 3.47
C ARG A 46 -15.56 -13.89 4.60
N GLU A 47 -14.81 -12.85 4.94
CA GLU A 47 -13.75 -12.88 5.94
C GLU A 47 -14.19 -12.17 7.22
N GLN A 48 -14.77 -12.93 8.15
CA GLN A 48 -15.30 -12.47 9.45
C GLN A 48 -14.20 -12.18 10.49
N THR A 49 -12.93 -12.04 10.08
CA THR A 49 -11.83 -11.84 11.03
C THR A 49 -11.60 -10.35 11.24
N ALA A 50 -11.70 -9.89 12.48
CA ALA A 50 -11.33 -8.51 12.84
C ALA A 50 -9.90 -8.20 12.36
N GLY A 51 -9.75 -7.07 11.68
CA GLY A 51 -8.45 -6.56 11.28
C GLY A 51 -7.68 -6.08 12.50
N ARG A 52 -6.61 -6.78 12.91
CA ARG A 52 -5.79 -6.35 14.06
C ARG A 52 -5.13 -4.99 13.77
N ALA A 53 -5.03 -4.10 14.75
CA ALA A 53 -4.22 -2.88 14.61
C ALA A 53 -2.76 -3.26 14.34
N VAL A 54 -2.12 -2.56 13.41
CA VAL A 54 -0.72 -2.77 13.02
C VAL A 54 -0.09 -1.41 12.94
N ARG A 55 0.95 -1.13 13.72
CA ARG A 55 1.70 0.11 13.57
C ARG A 55 2.38 0.08 12.21
N VAL A 56 2.16 1.06 11.35
CA VAL A 56 2.90 1.17 10.08
C VAL A 56 3.68 2.47 10.16
N LEU A 57 5.00 2.35 10.22
CA LEU A 57 5.89 3.50 10.44
C LEU A 57 6.59 3.93 9.15
N ARG A 58 6.79 2.99 8.24
CA ARG A 58 7.49 3.23 6.97
C ARG A 58 6.81 2.48 5.85
N ALA A 59 6.85 3.08 4.67
CA ALA A 59 6.35 2.49 3.45
C ALA A 59 7.37 2.67 2.33
N ARG A 60 7.56 1.63 1.53
CA ARG A 60 8.39 1.66 0.32
C ARG A 60 7.61 1.18 -0.89
N LEU A 61 7.96 1.79 -2.00
CA LEU A 61 7.44 1.57 -3.32
C LEU A 61 8.61 1.28 -4.26
N LYS A 62 8.48 0.23 -5.08
CA LYS A 62 9.33 0.04 -6.26
C LYS A 62 8.45 -0.14 -7.49
N ILE A 63 8.62 0.71 -8.50
CA ILE A 63 7.97 0.58 -9.81
C ILE A 63 9.05 0.54 -10.88
N GLY A 64 9.26 -0.64 -11.48
CA GLY A 64 10.34 -0.85 -12.43
C GLY A 64 11.70 -0.51 -11.80
N GLY A 65 12.37 0.53 -12.33
CA GLY A 65 13.64 1.04 -11.82
C GLY A 65 13.52 2.11 -10.73
N VAL A 66 12.33 2.63 -10.45
CA VAL A 66 12.12 3.70 -9.46
C VAL A 66 11.89 3.08 -8.09
N VAL A 67 12.65 3.54 -7.09
CA VAL A 67 12.46 3.18 -5.68
C VAL A 67 12.19 4.45 -4.88
N SER A 68 11.16 4.43 -4.04
CA SER A 68 10.81 5.54 -3.16
C SER A 68 10.38 5.01 -1.79
N GLU A 69 10.75 5.72 -0.74
CA GLU A 69 10.43 5.39 0.64
C GLU A 69 9.90 6.64 1.35
N THR A 70 8.95 6.45 2.25
CA THR A 70 8.37 7.52 3.05
C THR A 70 8.03 7.02 4.44
N GLU A 71 8.14 7.91 5.42
CA GLU A 71 7.64 7.68 6.76
C GLU A 71 6.13 7.93 6.79
N VAL A 72 5.42 7.10 7.54
CA VAL A 72 3.97 7.23 7.73
C VAL A 72 3.65 7.21 9.21
N SER A 73 2.74 8.09 9.60
CA SER A 73 2.12 8.06 10.92
C SER A 73 0.95 7.08 10.92
N GLU A 74 0.68 6.48 12.08
CA GLU A 74 -0.49 5.63 12.33
C GLU A 74 -1.82 6.32 12.04
N SER A 75 -1.85 7.66 12.10
CA SER A 75 -3.01 8.48 11.77
C SER A 75 -3.17 8.76 10.27
N ASN A 76 -2.16 8.45 9.44
CA ASN A 76 -2.28 8.62 7.99
C ASN A 76 -3.19 7.54 7.41
N ARG A 77 -4.02 7.91 6.44
CA ARG A 77 -4.87 6.97 5.71
C ARG A 77 -4.12 6.20 4.61
N ALA A 78 -3.03 6.78 4.12
CA ALA A 78 -2.22 6.23 3.04
C ALA A 78 -0.76 6.67 3.16
N ALA A 79 0.15 5.85 2.66
CA ALA A 79 1.50 6.29 2.31
C ALA A 79 1.46 6.82 0.87
N ARG A 80 1.76 8.11 0.70
CA ARG A 80 1.69 8.80 -0.59
C ARG A 80 3.08 8.95 -1.20
N PHE A 81 3.19 8.55 -2.45
CA PHE A 81 4.40 8.66 -3.24
C PHE A 81 4.12 9.46 -4.50
N GLU A 82 5.11 10.22 -4.96
CA GLU A 82 5.06 10.87 -6.26
C GLU A 82 6.27 10.41 -7.07
N VAL A 83 6.03 9.72 -8.18
CA VAL A 83 7.06 9.07 -8.98
C VAL A 83 6.94 9.46 -10.45
N SER A 84 8.07 9.59 -11.13
CA SER A 84 8.12 9.77 -12.58
C SER A 84 8.32 8.41 -13.24
N LEU A 85 7.39 8.00 -14.09
CA LEU A 85 7.41 6.71 -14.75
C LEU A 85 7.58 6.86 -16.26
N PRO A 86 8.48 6.09 -16.90
CA PRO A 86 8.50 5.95 -18.35
C PRO A 86 7.30 5.10 -18.81
N ALA A 87 6.95 5.19 -20.11
CA ALA A 87 5.98 4.27 -20.70
C ALA A 87 6.56 2.85 -20.82
N GLY A 88 5.67 1.86 -20.78
CA GLY A 88 5.99 0.45 -20.95
C GLY A 88 5.70 -0.42 -19.72
N PRO A 89 6.12 -1.70 -19.76
CA PRO A 89 5.89 -2.64 -18.67
C PRO A 89 6.69 -2.26 -17.42
N ALA A 90 6.08 -2.38 -16.25
CA ALA A 90 6.72 -2.15 -14.97
C ALA A 90 6.19 -3.10 -13.90
N ASP A 91 7.09 -3.51 -13.01
CA ASP A 91 6.75 -4.30 -11.84
C ASP A 91 6.56 -3.38 -10.65
N LEU A 92 5.39 -3.43 -10.01
CA LEU A 92 5.10 -2.73 -8.77
C LEU A 92 5.24 -3.69 -7.59
N GLN A 93 6.15 -3.38 -6.68
CA GLN A 93 6.33 -4.05 -5.40
C GLN A 93 6.24 -3.03 -4.27
N THR A 94 5.61 -3.41 -3.16
CA THR A 94 5.29 -2.49 -2.06
C THR A 94 5.66 -3.09 -0.72
N TRP A 95 6.01 -2.25 0.23
CA TRP A 95 6.38 -2.68 1.57
C TRP A 95 5.85 -1.70 2.58
N LEU A 96 5.28 -2.24 3.65
CA LEU A 96 4.85 -1.54 4.85
C LEU A 96 5.57 -2.22 6.01
N TRP A 97 6.35 -1.44 6.77
CA TRP A 97 7.05 -1.93 7.94
C TRP A 97 6.35 -1.48 9.21
N ASP A 98 6.21 -2.43 10.13
CA ASP A 98 5.83 -2.15 11.50
C ASP A 98 7.02 -1.89 12.42
N ASP A 99 6.72 -1.52 13.67
CA ASP A 99 7.72 -1.24 14.71
C ASP A 99 8.55 -2.46 15.12
N SER A 100 8.04 -3.67 14.87
CA SER A 100 8.76 -4.93 15.08
C SER A 100 9.73 -5.26 13.93
N GLY A 101 9.73 -4.45 12.86
CA GLY A 101 10.49 -4.70 11.64
C GLY A 101 9.85 -5.75 10.73
N ALA A 102 8.62 -6.19 11.02
CA ALA A 102 7.92 -7.12 10.15
C ALA A 102 7.43 -6.38 8.90
N GLU A 103 7.64 -7.02 7.76
CA GLU A 103 7.36 -6.49 6.43
C GLU A 103 6.08 -7.08 5.88
N ARG A 104 5.21 -6.23 5.31
CA ARG A 104 3.98 -6.65 4.63
C ARG A 104 3.78 -5.85 3.35
N GLY A 105 3.18 -6.46 2.32
CA GLY A 105 2.75 -5.72 1.14
C GLY A 105 1.58 -4.77 1.46
N ALA A 106 1.44 -3.70 0.69
CA ALA A 106 0.22 -2.90 0.72
C ALA A 106 -0.94 -3.71 0.12
N TYR A 107 -2.13 -3.62 0.72
CA TYR A 107 -3.30 -4.39 0.27
C TYR A 107 -4.03 -3.67 -0.87
N TYR A 108 -3.94 -2.34 -0.88
CA TYR A 108 -4.51 -1.49 -1.90
C TYR A 108 -3.46 -0.49 -2.38
N ALA A 109 -3.41 -0.28 -3.70
CA ALA A 109 -2.64 0.78 -4.31
C ALA A 109 -3.53 1.53 -5.29
N THR A 110 -3.65 2.83 -5.08
CA THR A 110 -4.37 3.74 -5.98
C THR A 110 -3.35 4.58 -6.74
N VAL A 111 -3.47 4.62 -8.07
CA VAL A 111 -2.54 5.34 -8.94
C VAL A 111 -3.30 6.47 -9.64
N HIS A 112 -2.83 7.69 -9.48
CA HIS A 112 -3.35 8.87 -10.17
C HIS A 112 -2.25 9.50 -11.02
N ARG A 113 -2.57 9.88 -12.25
CA ARG A 113 -1.68 10.72 -13.04
C ARG A 113 -1.79 12.17 -12.57
N LEU A 114 -0.64 12.84 -12.46
CA LEU A 114 -0.55 14.27 -12.13
C LEU A 114 -0.46 15.13 -13.40
#